data_AF-A0A1V5KX94-F1
#
_entry.id   AF-A0A1V5KX94-F1
#
_cell.length_a   1.000
_cell.length_b   1.000
_cell.length_c   1.000
_cell.angle_alpha   90.00
_cell.angle_beta   90.00
_cell.angle_gamma   90.00
#
_symmetry.space_group_name_H-M   'P 1'
#
loop_
_entity.id
_entity.type
_entity.pdbx_description
1 polymer ?
#
loop_
_entity_poly.entity_id
_entity_poly.type
_entity_poly.pdbx_seq_one_letter_code
_entity_poly.pdbx_strand_id
1 'polypeptide(L)'
;MKRVGWLLLTAIILCSQSVAAKNMSLARVYAKVWLEGPYDSASGMMRRTPTYKAILDTLKRDWDTHFLQTDLKQPITTLVPQAVDFILVYLRRSESEETALAGNIGILGADGFLYDLYGNPGITLNVRQGVYYIVLVHRNHLPVQSSRAVDISQLSGNLAGCYYDFTLAANCYPGAKGVYNEPVKWLSANVYGLFAGNANQQIGMESAGGGYPSWPKIIASLDMTPVQQQSGEDPRYTRADTDLSGVVIYALDAAFITRNSGVATETPLPLHP
;
A
#
# COMPACT_ATOMS: atom_id res chain seq x y z
N MET A 1 36.96 53.82 62.09
CA MET A 1 36.92 54.03 60.62
C MET A 1 36.76 52.68 59.93
N LYS A 2 35.63 52.51 59.25
CA LYS A 2 35.25 51.57 58.17
C LYS A 2 35.78 50.12 58.21
N ARG A 3 34.95 49.19 58.70
CA ARG A 3 34.97 47.77 58.27
C ARG A 3 34.22 47.66 56.94
N VAL A 4 34.92 47.28 55.87
CA VAL A 4 34.34 47.00 54.56
C VAL A 4 33.97 45.52 54.54
N GLY A 5 32.68 45.21 54.55
CA GLY A 5 32.18 43.85 54.35
C GLY A 5 32.23 43.50 52.87
N TRP A 6 32.95 42.45 52.51
CA TRP A 6 32.89 41.85 51.18
C TRP A 6 31.68 40.90 51.15
N LEU A 7 30.62 41.29 50.43
CA LEU A 7 29.60 40.34 49.98
C LEU A 7 30.18 39.56 48.79
N LEU A 8 30.40 38.26 48.96
CA LEU A 8 30.57 37.36 47.82
C LEU A 8 29.21 37.19 47.14
N LEU A 9 29.08 37.77 45.94
CA LEU A 9 27.98 37.48 45.04
C LEU A 9 28.31 36.17 44.30
N THR A 10 27.75 35.05 44.75
CA THR A 10 27.79 33.79 43.98
C THR A 10 26.84 33.91 42.80
N ALA A 11 27.39 34.19 41.62
CA ALA A 11 26.65 34.09 40.37
C ALA A 11 26.36 32.61 40.08
N ILE A 12 25.13 32.18 40.30
CA ILE A 12 24.63 30.89 39.78
C ILE A 12 24.45 31.07 38.28
N ILE A 13 25.43 30.61 37.50
CA ILE A 13 25.25 30.42 36.06
C ILE A 13 24.32 29.21 35.91
N LEU A 14 23.01 29.47 35.77
CA LEU A 14 22.10 28.48 35.21
C LEU A 14 22.49 28.26 33.76
N CYS A 15 23.33 27.26 33.52
CA CYS A 15 23.50 26.67 32.22
C CYS A 15 22.15 26.01 31.86
N SER A 16 21.31 26.73 31.11
CA SER A 16 20.19 26.11 30.42
C SER A 16 20.80 25.17 29.38
N GLN A 17 20.92 23.89 29.72
CA GLN A 17 21.11 22.88 28.70
C GLN A 17 19.87 22.97 27.82
N SER A 18 20.04 23.40 26.58
CA SER A 18 19.03 23.11 25.57
C SER A 18 18.90 21.60 25.59
N VAL A 19 17.72 21.10 25.97
CA VAL A 19 17.37 19.72 25.66
C VAL A 19 17.43 19.67 24.15
N ALA A 20 18.54 19.15 23.61
CA ALA A 20 18.67 18.92 22.19
C ALA A 20 17.42 18.14 21.79
N ALA A 21 16.55 18.76 20.99
CA ALA A 21 15.40 18.06 20.45
C ALA A 21 15.96 16.80 19.79
N LYS A 22 15.66 15.63 20.37
CA LYS A 22 16.06 14.34 19.81
C LYS A 22 15.69 14.42 18.33
N ASN A 23 16.67 14.35 17.42
CA ASN A 23 16.43 14.42 15.98
C ASN A 23 15.31 13.44 15.67
N MET A 24 14.13 13.96 15.35
CA MET A 24 12.97 13.10 15.17
C MET A 24 13.02 12.57 13.76
N SER A 25 13.24 11.27 13.64
CA SER A 25 13.16 10.59 12.37
C SER A 25 11.70 10.46 11.95
N LEU A 26 11.46 10.73 10.67
CA LEU A 26 10.20 10.41 10.02
C LEU A 26 10.03 8.88 9.96
N ALA A 27 8.77 8.45 9.97
CA ALA A 27 8.40 7.06 9.79
C ALA A 27 8.81 6.61 8.38
N ARG A 28 9.52 5.48 8.29
CA ARG A 28 9.84 4.83 7.02
C ARG A 28 9.33 3.40 7.06
N VAL A 29 8.36 3.10 6.19
CA VAL A 29 7.73 1.79 6.11
C VAL A 29 8.48 0.93 5.10
N TYR A 30 9.02 -0.20 5.57
CA TYR A 30 9.52 -1.27 4.72
C TYR A 30 8.48 -2.38 4.73
N ALA A 31 7.96 -2.74 3.56
CA ALA A 31 6.95 -3.77 3.44
C ALA A 31 7.13 -4.60 2.18
N LYS A 32 6.55 -5.80 2.19
CA LYS A 32 6.49 -6.69 1.05
C LYS A 32 5.05 -7.11 0.79
N VAL A 33 4.62 -7.12 -0.47
CA VAL A 33 3.29 -7.54 -0.90
C VAL A 33 3.33 -8.10 -2.33
N TRP A 34 2.43 -9.02 -2.65
CA TRP A 34 2.23 -9.54 -4.00
C TRP A 34 0.87 -9.13 -4.57
N LEU A 35 0.75 -9.15 -5.90
CA LEU A 35 -0.49 -8.89 -6.62
C LEU A 35 -0.92 -10.16 -7.37
N GLU A 36 -2.20 -10.52 -7.27
CA GLU A 36 -2.78 -11.57 -8.11
C GLU A 36 -2.83 -11.12 -9.58
N GLY A 37 -2.42 -11.98 -10.51
CA GLY A 37 -2.27 -11.62 -11.92
C GLY A 37 -0.79 -11.43 -12.27
N PRO A 38 -0.14 -10.36 -11.82
CA PRO A 38 1.30 -10.15 -12.06
C PRO A 38 2.20 -11.22 -11.43
N TYR A 39 1.83 -11.78 -10.27
CA TYR A 39 2.67 -12.78 -9.59
C TYR A 39 2.79 -14.09 -10.39
N ASP A 40 4.03 -14.49 -10.68
CA ASP A 40 4.37 -15.73 -11.35
C ASP A 40 5.00 -16.73 -10.37
N SER A 41 4.28 -17.81 -10.08
CA SER A 41 4.69 -18.80 -9.09
C SER A 41 5.95 -19.59 -9.49
N ALA A 42 6.28 -19.65 -10.78
CA ALA A 42 7.46 -20.35 -11.26
C ALA A 42 8.76 -19.59 -10.94
N SER A 43 8.75 -18.27 -11.10
CA SER A 43 9.88 -17.39 -10.76
C SER A 43 9.85 -16.86 -9.33
N GLY A 44 8.70 -16.90 -8.66
CA GLY A 44 8.51 -16.29 -7.34
C GLY A 44 8.58 -14.76 -7.37
N MET A 45 8.34 -14.15 -8.53
CA MET A 45 8.39 -12.71 -8.77
C MET A 45 7.12 -12.25 -9.48
N MET A 46 6.83 -10.96 -9.40
CA MET A 46 5.83 -10.34 -10.28
C MET A 46 6.43 -10.06 -11.65
N ARG A 47 5.63 -10.28 -12.67
CA ARG A 47 5.96 -9.97 -14.06
C ARG A 47 5.17 -8.78 -14.52
N ARG A 48 5.76 -8.10 -15.48
CA ARG A 48 5.14 -7.02 -16.23
C ARG A 48 5.47 -7.20 -17.69
N THR A 49 4.49 -6.96 -18.55
CA THR A 49 4.69 -6.98 -20.00
C THR A 49 5.52 -5.77 -20.47
N PRO A 50 6.17 -5.85 -21.64
CA PRO A 50 6.78 -4.69 -22.28
C PRO A 50 5.77 -3.55 -22.54
N THR A 51 4.54 -3.90 -22.89
CA THR A 51 3.43 -2.95 -23.10
C THR A 51 3.14 -2.16 -21.83
N TYR A 52 2.97 -2.85 -20.70
CA TYR A 52 2.70 -2.18 -19.43
C TYR A 52 3.90 -1.38 -18.92
N LYS A 53 5.13 -1.83 -19.20
CA LYS A 53 6.33 -1.04 -18.94
C LYS A 53 6.28 0.32 -19.65
N ALA A 54 5.96 0.32 -20.93
CA ALA A 54 5.91 1.54 -21.74
C ALA A 54 4.83 2.52 -21.23
N ILE A 55 3.69 1.98 -20.80
CA ILE A 55 2.64 2.77 -20.13
C ILE A 55 3.22 3.44 -18.88
N LEU A 56 3.76 2.66 -17.94
CA LEU A 56 4.27 3.19 -16.66
C LEU A 56 5.38 4.24 -16.82
N ASP A 57 6.30 4.03 -17.76
CA ASP A 57 7.42 4.95 -18.01
C ASP A 57 7.01 6.28 -18.65
N THR A 58 5.82 6.33 -19.26
CA THR A 58 5.27 7.52 -19.91
C THR A 58 4.20 8.22 -19.08
N LEU A 59 3.86 7.66 -17.91
CA LEU A 59 2.92 8.26 -16.97
C LEU A 59 3.42 9.63 -16.52
N LYS A 60 2.62 10.66 -16.83
CA LYS A 60 2.80 12.00 -16.28
C LYS A 60 2.01 12.10 -14.99
N ARG A 61 0.69 12.12 -15.06
CA ARG A 61 -0.20 12.17 -13.90
C ARG A 61 -1.30 11.14 -14.08
N ASP A 62 -1.72 10.51 -12.99
CA ASP A 62 -2.93 9.68 -13.00
C ASP A 62 -4.11 10.51 -12.49
N TRP A 63 -4.90 11.03 -13.44
CA TRP A 63 -6.07 11.86 -13.15
C TRP A 63 -7.27 11.05 -12.69
N ASP A 64 -7.31 9.74 -12.99
CA ASP A 64 -8.48 8.90 -12.76
C ASP A 64 -8.46 8.25 -11.37
N THR A 65 -7.27 7.99 -10.81
CA THR A 65 -7.15 7.40 -9.47
C THR A 65 -6.75 8.39 -8.38
N HIS A 66 -6.19 9.56 -8.75
CA HIS A 66 -5.49 10.48 -7.83
C HIS A 66 -4.28 9.87 -7.08
N PHE A 67 -3.80 8.67 -7.46
CA PHE A 67 -2.66 8.03 -6.80
C PHE A 67 -1.38 8.84 -7.02
N LEU A 68 -1.14 9.29 -8.26
CA LEU A 68 0.02 10.10 -8.62
C LEU A 68 -0.40 11.53 -8.92
N GLN A 69 -0.20 12.42 -7.95
CA GLN A 69 -0.59 13.83 -8.04
C GLN A 69 0.49 14.73 -8.67
N THR A 70 1.68 14.18 -8.92
CA THR A 70 2.83 14.92 -9.45
C THR A 70 3.47 14.17 -10.60
N ASP A 71 3.91 14.92 -11.62
CA ASP A 71 4.57 14.34 -12.77
C ASP A 71 5.88 13.65 -12.40
N LEU A 72 6.06 12.41 -12.87
CA LEU A 72 7.36 11.76 -12.79
C LEU A 72 8.40 12.59 -13.55
N LYS A 73 9.51 12.91 -12.89
CA LYS A 73 10.62 13.66 -13.51
C LYS A 73 11.44 12.82 -14.49
N GLN A 74 11.34 11.50 -14.38
CA GLN A 74 12.01 10.51 -15.21
C GLN A 74 11.21 9.20 -15.18
N PRO A 75 11.40 8.29 -16.15
CA PRO A 75 10.68 7.02 -16.18
C PRO A 75 10.81 6.25 -14.86
N ILE A 76 9.71 5.65 -14.40
CA ILE A 76 9.70 4.90 -13.13
C ILE A 76 10.73 3.77 -13.14
N THR A 77 10.96 3.15 -14.30
CA THR A 77 11.95 2.08 -14.43
C THR A 77 13.39 2.57 -14.47
N THR A 78 13.64 3.87 -14.65
CA THR A 78 14.96 4.45 -14.42
C THR A 78 15.25 4.57 -12.92
N LEU A 79 14.22 4.82 -12.09
CA LEU A 79 14.32 4.88 -10.63
C LEU A 79 14.41 3.48 -10.02
N VAL A 80 13.52 2.58 -10.45
CA VAL A 80 13.41 1.21 -9.97
C VAL A 80 13.28 0.30 -11.20
N PRO A 81 14.38 -0.30 -11.71
CA PRO A 81 14.35 -1.12 -12.93
C PRO A 81 13.28 -2.22 -12.92
N GLN A 82 13.05 -2.79 -11.74
CA GLN A 82 12.08 -3.84 -11.46
C GLN A 82 10.70 -3.32 -11.05
N ALA A 83 10.37 -2.03 -11.25
CA ALA A 83 9.05 -1.51 -10.90
C ALA A 83 7.95 -2.38 -11.54
N VAL A 84 6.85 -2.58 -10.82
CA VAL A 84 5.63 -3.25 -11.30
C VAL A 84 4.52 -2.23 -11.38
N ASP A 85 4.33 -1.43 -10.33
CA ASP A 85 3.30 -0.40 -10.28
C ASP A 85 3.52 0.61 -9.16
N PHE A 86 2.59 1.55 -9.03
CA PHE A 86 2.43 2.40 -7.86
C PHE A 86 1.59 1.74 -6.77
N ILE A 87 1.88 2.08 -5.53
CA ILE A 87 1.11 1.65 -4.36
C ILE A 87 1.03 2.80 -3.36
N LEU A 88 -0.13 3.00 -2.75
CA LEU A 88 -0.30 3.95 -1.66
C LEU A 88 -0.07 3.24 -0.33
N VAL A 89 0.66 3.91 0.56
CA VAL A 89 0.90 3.47 1.92
C VAL A 89 0.27 4.48 2.87
N TYR A 90 -0.63 4.00 3.73
CA TYR A 90 -1.22 4.80 4.80
C TYR A 90 -0.84 4.25 6.17
N LEU A 91 -0.76 5.14 7.15
CA LEU A 91 -0.63 4.80 8.57
C LEU A 91 -1.88 5.23 9.33
N ARG A 92 -2.37 4.35 10.22
CA ARG A 92 -3.50 4.61 11.13
C ARG A 92 -3.10 4.34 12.58
N ARG A 93 -3.75 4.99 13.55
CA ARG A 93 -3.50 4.79 14.98
C ARG A 93 -4.34 3.66 15.56
N SER A 94 -5.52 3.39 14.99
CA SER A 94 -6.37 2.25 15.40
C SER A 94 -6.86 1.41 14.22
N GLU A 95 -7.30 0.18 14.52
CA GLU A 95 -7.70 -0.85 13.55
C GLU A 95 -8.85 -0.42 12.64
N SER A 96 -9.82 0.33 13.18
CA SER A 96 -11.03 0.80 12.50
C SER A 96 -11.00 2.31 12.22
N GLU A 97 -9.83 2.94 12.26
CA GLU A 97 -9.73 4.39 12.00
C GLU A 97 -9.93 4.66 10.50
N GLU A 98 -10.98 5.40 10.20
CA GLU A 98 -11.39 5.74 8.84
C GLU A 98 -10.54 6.85 8.19
N THR A 99 -9.67 7.50 8.98
CA THR A 99 -8.79 8.57 8.51
C THR A 99 -7.33 8.15 8.64
N ALA A 100 -6.56 8.30 7.57
CA ALA A 100 -5.12 8.08 7.62
C ALA A 100 -4.44 9.21 8.41
N LEU A 101 -3.51 8.86 9.28
CA LEU A 101 -2.65 9.82 9.98
C LEU A 101 -1.59 10.42 9.04
N ALA A 102 -1.09 9.59 8.13
CA ALA A 102 -0.18 9.99 7.07
C ALA A 102 -0.33 9.02 5.90
N GLY A 103 -0.13 9.52 4.68
CA GLY A 103 -0.10 8.73 3.47
C GLY A 103 1.03 9.17 2.56
N ASN A 104 1.59 8.23 1.80
CA ASN A 104 2.49 8.55 0.69
C ASN A 104 2.42 7.48 -0.39
N ILE A 105 2.73 7.86 -1.63
CA ILE A 105 2.85 6.94 -2.76
C ILE A 105 4.27 6.34 -2.82
N GLY A 106 4.32 5.09 -3.23
CA GLY A 106 5.54 4.34 -3.50
C GLY A 106 5.45 3.56 -4.79
N ILE A 107 6.56 2.88 -5.09
CA ILE A 107 6.75 1.99 -6.22
C ILE A 107 6.80 0.57 -5.66
N LEU A 108 5.94 -0.31 -6.17
CA LEU A 108 6.00 -1.74 -5.93
C LEU A 108 6.98 -2.37 -6.92
N GLY A 109 7.99 -3.09 -6.43
CA GLY A 109 8.96 -3.83 -7.25
C GLY A 109 8.51 -5.25 -7.58
N ALA A 110 9.12 -5.85 -8.60
CA ALA A 110 8.88 -7.23 -9.05
C ALA A 110 9.26 -8.29 -8.00
N ASP A 111 10.07 -7.90 -7.02
CA ASP A 111 10.44 -8.68 -5.84
C ASP A 111 9.44 -8.51 -4.67
N GLY A 112 8.36 -7.76 -4.90
CA GLY A 112 7.27 -7.51 -3.95
C GLY A 112 7.56 -6.40 -2.96
N PHE A 113 8.75 -5.81 -3.00
CA PHE A 113 9.15 -4.79 -2.05
C PHE A 113 8.76 -3.38 -2.48
N LEU A 114 8.64 -2.49 -1.50
CA LEU A 114 8.31 -1.09 -1.73
C LEU A 114 9.58 -0.22 -1.86
N TYR A 115 9.51 0.77 -2.73
CA TYR A 115 10.54 1.78 -2.98
C TYR A 115 9.91 3.16 -3.07
N ASP A 116 10.60 4.19 -2.59
CA ASP A 116 10.13 5.57 -2.79
C ASP A 116 10.34 6.04 -4.23
N LEU A 117 9.80 7.22 -4.56
CA LEU A 117 9.91 7.84 -5.88
C LEU A 117 11.35 8.29 -6.25
N TYR A 118 12.32 8.01 -5.39
CA TYR A 118 13.75 8.22 -5.66
C TYR A 118 14.51 6.89 -5.82
N GLY A 119 13.81 5.75 -5.77
CA GLY A 119 14.39 4.42 -5.92
C GLY A 119 14.99 3.83 -4.64
N ASN A 120 14.81 4.48 -3.48
CA ASN A 120 15.33 3.95 -2.22
C ASN A 120 14.34 2.97 -1.58
N PRO A 121 14.79 1.87 -0.94
CA PRO A 121 13.90 0.91 -0.29
C PRO A 121 13.03 1.51 0.82
N GLY A 122 11.75 1.18 0.85
CA GLY A 122 10.78 1.66 1.82
C GLY A 122 10.22 3.06 1.51
N ILE A 123 9.13 3.42 2.19
CA ILE A 123 8.37 4.66 1.95
C ILE A 123 8.45 5.56 3.17
N THR A 124 8.94 6.79 3.00
CA THR A 124 8.91 7.81 4.07
C THR A 124 7.54 8.47 4.13
N LEU A 125 6.97 8.58 5.33
CA LEU A 125 5.73 9.29 5.60
C LEU A 125 5.99 10.49 6.50
N ASN A 126 5.22 11.58 6.32
CA ASN A 126 5.36 12.80 7.11
C ASN A 126 4.73 12.70 8.50
N VAL A 127 5.17 11.69 9.25
CA VAL A 127 4.78 11.43 10.65
C VAL A 127 6.00 10.89 11.39
N ARG A 128 6.03 11.07 12.71
CA ARG A 128 7.12 10.54 13.55
C ARG A 128 7.08 9.02 13.58
N GLN A 129 8.25 8.38 13.71
CA GLN A 129 8.31 6.95 14.06
C GLN A 129 7.47 6.65 15.31
N GLY A 130 6.84 5.47 15.32
CA GLY A 130 5.90 5.06 16.35
C GLY A 130 5.18 3.77 15.95
N VAL A 131 4.13 3.45 16.71
CA VAL A 131 3.33 2.23 16.54
C VAL A 131 2.06 2.56 15.75
N TYR A 132 1.89 1.95 14.59
CA TYR A 132 0.78 2.25 13.66
C TYR A 132 0.30 0.99 12.94
N TYR A 133 -0.95 0.99 12.50
CA TYR A 133 -1.40 0.05 11.48
C TYR A 133 -0.92 0.53 10.11
N ILE A 134 -0.42 -0.40 9.29
CA ILE A 134 0.04 -0.13 7.93
C ILE A 134 -1.06 -0.59 6.97
N VAL A 135 -1.48 0.28 6.06
CA VAL A 135 -2.44 -0.04 5.01
C VAL A 135 -1.78 0.13 3.66
N LEU A 136 -1.90 -0.88 2.80
CA LEU A 136 -1.45 -0.84 1.41
C LEU A 136 -2.67 -0.84 0.48
N VAL A 137 -2.65 0.08 -0.49
CA VAL A 137 -3.74 0.28 -1.43
C VAL A 137 -3.13 0.28 -2.82
N HIS A 138 -3.64 -0.59 -3.68
CA HIS A 138 -3.27 -0.67 -5.07
C HIS A 138 -4.49 -0.39 -5.95
N ARG A 139 -4.32 0.23 -7.12
CA ARG A 139 -5.46 0.81 -7.83
C ARG A 139 -6.47 -0.19 -8.41
N ASN A 140 -6.04 -1.44 -8.62
CA ASN A 140 -6.84 -2.51 -9.27
C ASN A 140 -7.11 -3.69 -8.33
N HIS A 141 -6.66 -3.60 -7.09
CA HIS A 141 -6.62 -4.71 -6.16
C HIS A 141 -7.24 -4.31 -4.82
N LEU A 142 -7.78 -5.29 -4.11
CA LEU A 142 -8.37 -5.04 -2.80
C LEU A 142 -7.27 -4.62 -1.80
N PRO A 143 -7.47 -3.53 -1.03
CA PRO A 143 -6.51 -3.07 -0.03
C PRO A 143 -6.27 -4.08 1.09
N VAL A 144 -5.11 -4.00 1.73
CA VAL A 144 -4.77 -4.80 2.91
C VAL A 144 -4.28 -3.91 4.06
N GLN A 145 -4.61 -4.29 5.29
CA GLN A 145 -4.10 -3.68 6.52
C GLN A 145 -3.30 -4.69 7.35
N SER A 146 -2.32 -4.22 8.13
CA SER A 146 -1.59 -5.07 9.08
C SER A 146 -2.54 -5.66 10.13
N SER A 147 -2.34 -6.93 10.51
CA SER A 147 -3.22 -7.61 11.48
C SER A 147 -3.12 -7.06 12.91
N ARG A 148 -2.10 -6.25 13.17
CA ARG A 148 -1.83 -5.53 14.42
C ARG A 148 -1.11 -4.22 14.13
N ALA A 149 -1.05 -3.34 15.13
CA ALA A 149 -0.18 -2.18 15.06
C ALA A 149 1.30 -2.62 15.10
N VAL A 150 2.14 -1.93 14.33
CA VAL A 150 3.54 -2.25 14.07
C VAL A 150 4.40 -1.09 14.55
N ASP A 151 5.42 -1.36 15.35
CA ASP A 151 6.44 -0.38 15.68
C ASP A 151 7.35 -0.15 14.46
N ILE A 152 7.14 0.99 13.79
CA ILE A 152 7.87 1.34 12.57
C ILE A 152 9.38 1.53 12.83
N SER A 153 9.79 1.82 14.07
CA SER A 153 11.22 1.94 14.42
C SER A 153 11.98 0.62 14.31
N GLN A 154 11.26 -0.51 14.34
CA GLN A 154 11.83 -1.85 14.17
C GLN A 154 11.98 -2.24 12.70
N LEU A 155 11.36 -1.49 11.78
CA LEU A 155 11.51 -1.70 10.34
C LEU A 155 12.72 -0.90 9.86
N SER A 156 13.71 -1.57 9.28
CA SER A 156 15.00 -0.94 8.94
C SER A 156 15.49 -1.27 7.53
N GLY A 157 14.86 -2.19 6.80
CA GLY A 157 15.24 -2.49 5.43
C GLY A 157 14.86 -3.88 4.94
N ASN A 158 14.61 -3.96 3.64
CA ASN A 158 14.31 -5.22 2.94
C ASN A 158 15.50 -6.21 3.04
N LEU A 159 16.73 -5.72 2.83
CA LEU A 159 17.96 -6.51 2.88
C LEU A 159 18.34 -6.97 4.30
N ALA A 160 17.87 -6.26 5.31
CA ALA A 160 18.09 -6.62 6.72
C ALA A 160 17.06 -7.64 7.23
N GLY A 161 16.06 -8.02 6.40
CA GLY A 161 14.94 -8.85 6.84
C GLY A 161 13.96 -8.14 7.78
N CYS A 162 14.14 -6.83 8.00
CA CYS A 162 13.35 -6.02 8.92
C CYS A 162 12.32 -5.20 8.14
N TYR A 163 11.28 -5.89 7.67
CA TYR A 163 10.14 -5.33 6.93
C TYR A 163 8.84 -5.99 7.39
N TYR A 164 7.71 -5.36 7.10
CA TYR A 164 6.39 -5.94 7.34
C TYR A 164 5.95 -6.77 6.14
N ASP A 165 5.66 -8.05 6.37
CA ASP A 165 5.41 -9.00 5.29
C ASP A 165 3.91 -9.28 5.11
N PHE A 166 3.28 -8.64 4.12
CA PHE A 166 1.89 -8.92 3.73
C PHE A 166 1.74 -10.17 2.87
N THR A 167 2.83 -10.85 2.53
CA THR A 167 2.77 -12.12 1.79
C THR A 167 2.39 -13.31 2.67
N LEU A 168 2.20 -13.06 3.97
CA LEU A 168 1.71 -14.00 4.97
C LEU A 168 0.30 -13.60 5.43
N ALA A 169 -0.68 -14.48 5.24
CA ALA A 169 -2.07 -14.21 5.64
C ALA A 169 -2.22 -13.81 7.12
N ALA A 170 -1.39 -14.37 8.02
CA ALA A 170 -1.41 -14.05 9.45
C ALA A 170 -1.03 -12.58 9.77
N ASN A 171 -0.30 -11.92 8.88
CA ASN A 171 0.07 -10.51 9.00
C ASN A 171 -0.99 -9.57 8.42
N CYS A 172 -2.05 -10.10 7.80
CA CYS A 172 -3.08 -9.29 7.17
C CYS A 172 -4.32 -9.27 8.05
N TYR A 173 -4.87 -8.08 8.34
CA TYR A 173 -6.13 -7.92 9.05
C TYR A 173 -7.24 -8.69 8.33
N PRO A 174 -8.12 -9.41 9.05
CA PRO A 174 -8.24 -9.47 10.52
C PRO A 174 -7.34 -10.53 11.18
N GLY A 175 -6.48 -11.21 10.42
CA GLY A 175 -5.61 -12.30 10.87
C GLY A 175 -6.37 -13.62 11.00
N ALA A 176 -5.82 -14.58 11.75
CA ALA A 176 -6.48 -15.85 12.11
C ALA A 176 -7.76 -15.70 12.98
N LYS A 177 -8.34 -14.49 13.06
CA LYS A 177 -9.52 -14.18 13.86
C LYS A 177 -10.80 -14.63 13.15
N GLY A 178 -11.12 -15.92 13.25
CA GLY A 178 -12.49 -16.43 13.06
C GLY A 178 -13.20 -15.99 11.76
N VAL A 179 -12.45 -15.76 10.69
CA VAL A 179 -12.99 -15.24 9.44
C VAL A 179 -13.45 -16.39 8.56
N TYR A 180 -14.56 -16.18 7.87
CA TYR A 180 -15.03 -17.10 6.83
C TYR A 180 -14.23 -16.97 5.52
N ASN A 181 -13.51 -15.85 5.35
CA ASN A 181 -12.82 -15.45 4.13
C ASN A 181 -11.40 -14.95 4.42
N GLU A 182 -10.46 -15.24 3.53
CA GLU A 182 -9.08 -14.77 3.65
C GLU A 182 -8.97 -13.27 3.28
N PRO A 183 -8.12 -12.48 3.97
CA PRO A 183 -7.88 -11.08 3.62
C PRO A 183 -6.94 -10.89 2.42
N VAL A 184 -6.28 -11.98 2.00
CA VAL A 184 -5.35 -12.03 0.87
C VAL A 184 -5.56 -13.32 0.08
N LYS A 185 -5.29 -13.26 -1.22
CA LYS A 185 -5.39 -14.38 -2.15
C LYS A 185 -4.24 -15.35 -1.96
N TRP A 186 -4.53 -16.64 -1.86
CA TRP A 186 -3.51 -17.68 -1.99
C TRP A 186 -3.02 -17.76 -3.45
N LEU A 187 -1.72 -17.55 -3.67
CA LEU A 187 -1.10 -17.51 -5.00
C LEU A 187 -0.27 -18.76 -5.30
N SER A 188 0.44 -19.26 -4.31
CA SER A 188 1.23 -20.50 -4.37
C SER A 188 1.60 -20.96 -2.96
N ALA A 189 2.33 -22.07 -2.82
CA ALA A 189 2.70 -22.66 -1.52
C ALA A 189 3.21 -21.64 -0.49
N ASN A 190 2.37 -21.28 0.48
CA ASN A 190 2.59 -20.26 1.51
C ASN A 190 2.88 -18.83 1.01
N VAL A 191 2.46 -18.50 -0.21
CA VAL A 191 2.58 -17.16 -0.77
C VAL A 191 1.20 -16.58 -1.01
N TYR A 192 0.94 -15.43 -0.39
CA TYR A 192 -0.31 -14.70 -0.52
C TYR A 192 -0.11 -13.33 -1.16
N GLY A 193 -1.13 -12.79 -1.81
CA GLY A 193 -1.12 -11.45 -2.39
C GLY A 193 -2.50 -10.79 -2.37
N LEU A 194 -2.58 -9.56 -2.86
CA LEU A 194 -3.84 -8.84 -2.92
C LEU A 194 -4.77 -9.48 -3.94
N PHE A 195 -6.07 -9.51 -3.64
CA PHE A 195 -7.09 -9.92 -4.60
C PHE A 195 -7.15 -8.92 -5.75
N ALA A 196 -7.10 -9.42 -6.98
CA ALA A 196 -7.38 -8.60 -8.16
C ALA A 196 -8.89 -8.37 -8.31
N GLY A 197 -9.27 -7.24 -8.92
CA GLY A 197 -10.66 -7.02 -9.35
C GLY A 197 -11.45 -5.95 -8.61
N ASN A 198 -10.83 -5.17 -7.72
CA ASN A 198 -11.43 -3.94 -7.18
C ASN A 198 -11.28 -2.78 -8.19
N ALA A 199 -11.84 -2.97 -9.39
CA ALA A 199 -11.65 -2.11 -10.54
C ALA A 199 -12.43 -0.79 -10.42
N ASN A 200 -13.47 -0.73 -9.59
CA ASN A 200 -14.23 0.50 -9.33
C ASN A 200 -13.80 1.23 -8.03
N GLN A 201 -13.02 0.59 -7.12
CA GLN A 201 -12.51 1.14 -5.84
C GLN A 201 -13.63 1.44 -4.85
N GLN A 202 -14.82 0.96 -5.15
CA GLN A 202 -15.91 0.97 -4.22
C GLN A 202 -15.80 -0.29 -3.37
N ILE A 203 -16.26 -0.11 -2.14
CA ILE A 203 -16.10 -1.05 -1.05
C ILE A 203 -17.45 -1.12 -0.36
N GLY A 204 -17.93 -2.35 -0.10
CA GLY A 204 -19.23 -2.59 0.51
C GLY A 204 -20.27 -3.24 -0.43
N MET A 205 -21.50 -3.38 0.07
CA MET A 205 -22.60 -4.09 -0.60
C MET A 205 -23.02 -3.42 -1.91
N GLU A 206 -22.37 -3.78 -3.00
CA GLU A 206 -22.88 -3.43 -4.31
C GLU A 206 -23.98 -4.43 -4.70
N SER A 207 -25.20 -3.90 -4.83
CA SER A 207 -26.43 -4.66 -4.94
C SER A 207 -26.44 -5.58 -6.17
N ALA A 208 -26.18 -6.87 -5.97
CA ALA A 208 -26.70 -7.91 -6.84
C ALA A 208 -28.00 -8.43 -6.23
N GLY A 209 -29.13 -7.98 -6.76
CA GLY A 209 -30.45 -8.48 -6.36
C GLY A 209 -30.51 -10.00 -6.46
N GLY A 210 -30.89 -10.67 -5.37
CA GLY A 210 -31.19 -12.10 -5.38
C GLY A 210 -30.88 -12.84 -4.08
N GLY A 211 -31.76 -12.70 -3.08
CA GLY A 211 -32.37 -13.86 -2.38
C GLY A 211 -31.53 -14.82 -1.54
N TYR A 212 -30.26 -14.57 -1.24
CA TYR A 212 -29.52 -15.34 -0.23
C TYR A 212 -29.02 -14.40 0.89
N PRO A 213 -28.98 -14.84 2.17
CA PRO A 213 -28.47 -14.04 3.28
C PRO A 213 -26.93 -13.91 3.26
N SER A 214 -26.31 -13.97 2.08
CA SER A 214 -24.86 -13.90 1.88
C SER A 214 -24.38 -12.45 1.96
N TRP A 215 -23.37 -12.26 2.81
CA TRP A 215 -22.47 -11.13 3.02
C TRP A 215 -22.28 -10.13 1.86
N PRO A 216 -21.86 -8.88 2.14
CA PRO A 216 -21.48 -7.94 1.10
C PRO A 216 -20.49 -8.54 0.11
N LYS A 217 -20.81 -8.46 -1.19
CA LYS A 217 -19.82 -8.69 -2.24
C LYS A 217 -18.86 -7.50 -2.23
N ILE A 218 -17.69 -7.68 -1.62
CA ILE A 218 -16.65 -6.65 -1.53
C ILE A 218 -16.00 -6.41 -2.91
N ILE A 219 -15.90 -7.45 -3.73
CA ILE A 219 -15.62 -7.37 -5.17
C ILE A 219 -16.91 -7.81 -5.86
N ALA A 220 -17.49 -6.95 -6.69
CA ALA A 220 -18.88 -7.10 -7.10
C ALA A 220 -19.07 -6.99 -8.61
N SER A 221 -20.33 -7.06 -9.06
CA SER A 221 -20.65 -6.96 -10.48
C SER A 221 -20.41 -5.57 -11.05
N LEU A 222 -20.44 -4.49 -10.26
CA LEU A 222 -20.14 -3.17 -10.81
C LEU A 222 -18.65 -3.02 -11.16
N ASP A 223 -17.75 -3.77 -10.52
CA ASP A 223 -16.34 -3.86 -10.93
C ASP A 223 -16.16 -4.36 -12.37
N MET A 224 -17.11 -5.15 -12.89
CA MET A 224 -17.06 -5.61 -14.29
C MET A 224 -17.39 -4.48 -15.28
N THR A 225 -18.05 -3.40 -14.82
CA THR A 225 -18.49 -2.31 -15.70
C THR A 225 -17.30 -1.55 -16.31
N PRO A 226 -16.29 -1.11 -15.53
CA PRO A 226 -15.05 -0.55 -16.09
C PRO A 226 -14.38 -1.47 -17.12
N VAL A 227 -14.34 -2.78 -16.87
CA VAL A 227 -13.71 -3.76 -17.79
C VAL A 227 -14.45 -3.85 -19.11
N GLN A 228 -15.78 -3.87 -19.10
CA GLN A 228 -16.60 -3.89 -20.32
C GLN A 228 -16.44 -2.61 -21.14
N GLN A 229 -16.34 -1.45 -20.50
CA GLN A 229 -16.21 -0.16 -21.19
C GLN A 229 -14.86 0.02 -21.88
N GLN A 230 -13.84 -0.72 -21.47
CA GLN A 230 -12.46 -0.54 -21.93
C GLN A 230 -11.87 -1.79 -22.61
N SER A 231 -12.70 -2.79 -22.92
CA SER A 231 -12.24 -4.04 -23.53
C SER A 231 -11.62 -3.81 -24.91
N GLY A 232 -10.43 -4.38 -25.16
CA GLY A 232 -9.72 -4.34 -26.43
C GLY A 232 -8.19 -4.38 -26.26
N GLU A 233 -7.47 -4.39 -27.38
CA GLU A 233 -6.00 -4.43 -27.41
C GLU A 233 -5.30 -3.08 -27.17
N ASP A 234 -6.00 -2.10 -26.58
CA ASP A 234 -5.51 -0.72 -26.47
C ASP A 234 -4.69 -0.50 -25.20
N PRO A 235 -3.38 -0.16 -25.31
CA PRO A 235 -2.51 0.04 -24.17
C PRO A 235 -2.90 1.23 -23.29
N ARG A 236 -3.35 0.98 -22.05
CA ARG A 236 -3.81 2.04 -21.13
C ARG A 236 -3.44 1.79 -19.69
N TYR A 237 -3.11 2.87 -18.96
CA TYR A 237 -3.04 2.81 -17.50
C TYR A 237 -4.45 2.91 -16.96
N THR A 238 -5.03 1.77 -16.61
CA THR A 238 -6.41 1.72 -16.16
C THR A 238 -6.60 0.77 -15.00
N ARG A 239 -7.72 0.95 -14.32
CA ARG A 239 -8.22 0.16 -13.20
C ARG A 239 -8.89 -1.15 -13.65
N ALA A 240 -9.26 -1.20 -14.92
CA ALA A 240 -9.83 -2.37 -15.57
C ALA A 240 -8.80 -3.46 -15.92
N ASP A 241 -7.52 -3.11 -16.03
CA ASP A 241 -6.41 -4.01 -16.34
C ASP A 241 -5.95 -4.72 -15.06
N THR A 242 -6.66 -5.77 -14.68
CA THR A 242 -6.48 -6.44 -13.38
C THR A 242 -5.18 -7.25 -13.29
N ASP A 243 -4.64 -7.69 -14.42
CA ASP A 243 -3.39 -8.47 -14.49
C ASP A 243 -2.15 -7.62 -14.83
N LEU A 244 -2.32 -6.31 -15.03
CA LEU A 244 -1.27 -5.36 -15.38
C LEU A 244 -0.52 -5.75 -16.66
N SER A 245 -1.24 -6.34 -17.61
CA SER A 245 -0.69 -6.70 -18.92
C SER A 245 -0.56 -5.48 -19.84
N GLY A 246 -1.19 -4.37 -19.46
CA GLY A 246 -1.34 -3.19 -20.28
C GLY A 246 -2.45 -3.33 -21.31
N VAL A 247 -3.24 -4.39 -21.28
CA VAL A 247 -4.33 -4.62 -22.23
C VAL A 247 -5.54 -5.12 -21.48
N VAL A 248 -6.69 -4.46 -21.63
CA VAL A 248 -7.93 -4.90 -20.99
C VAL A 248 -8.64 -5.92 -21.87
N ILE A 249 -8.58 -7.19 -21.51
CA ILE A 249 -9.28 -8.26 -22.21
C ILE A 249 -10.43 -8.72 -21.33
N TYR A 250 -11.67 -8.48 -21.76
CA TYR A 250 -12.86 -8.83 -20.98
C TYR A 250 -12.84 -10.28 -20.46
N ALA A 251 -12.43 -11.24 -21.28
CA ALA A 251 -12.37 -12.65 -20.90
C ALA A 251 -11.29 -12.97 -19.84
N LEU A 252 -10.22 -12.17 -19.75
CA LEU A 252 -9.12 -12.39 -18.80
C LEU A 252 -9.33 -11.55 -17.52
N ASP A 253 -9.58 -10.24 -17.69
CA ASP A 253 -9.72 -9.32 -16.57
C ASP A 253 -10.99 -9.56 -15.76
N ALA A 254 -12.13 -9.76 -16.44
CA ALA A 254 -13.38 -10.03 -15.74
C ALA A 254 -13.36 -11.41 -15.04
N ALA A 255 -12.46 -12.32 -15.44
CA ALA A 255 -12.29 -13.60 -14.76
C ALA A 255 -11.69 -13.43 -13.36
N PHE A 256 -10.79 -12.46 -13.14
CA PHE A 256 -10.31 -12.15 -11.79
C PHE A 256 -11.45 -11.66 -10.89
N ILE A 257 -12.23 -10.69 -11.37
CA ILE A 257 -13.40 -10.15 -10.64
C ILE A 257 -14.39 -11.27 -10.31
N THR A 258 -14.74 -12.09 -11.29
CA THR A 258 -15.71 -13.18 -11.11
C THR A 258 -15.22 -14.21 -10.10
N ARG A 259 -13.94 -14.60 -10.16
CA ARG A 259 -13.35 -15.58 -9.22
C ARG A 259 -13.22 -15.02 -7.80
N ASN A 260 -13.01 -13.72 -7.66
CA ASN A 260 -12.76 -13.07 -6.38
C ASN A 260 -14.00 -12.44 -5.76
N SER A 261 -15.14 -12.50 -6.45
CA SER A 261 -16.38 -11.91 -5.96
C SER A 261 -16.88 -12.60 -4.69
N GLY A 262 -17.00 -11.83 -3.60
CA GLY A 262 -17.55 -12.29 -2.32
C GLY A 262 -16.67 -13.25 -1.50
N VAL A 263 -15.42 -13.52 -1.92
CA VAL A 263 -14.51 -14.45 -1.21
C VAL A 263 -13.46 -13.75 -0.35
N ALA A 264 -13.29 -12.44 -0.50
CA ALA A 264 -12.30 -11.67 0.24
C ALA A 264 -12.89 -11.09 1.53
N THR A 265 -12.01 -10.77 2.48
CA THR A 265 -12.34 -9.95 3.65
C THR A 265 -11.90 -8.51 3.44
N GLU A 266 -12.75 -7.56 3.83
CA GLU A 266 -12.49 -6.14 3.66
C GLU A 266 -11.51 -5.62 4.73
N THR A 267 -10.64 -4.70 4.32
CA THR A 267 -9.94 -3.82 5.26
C THR A 267 -10.93 -2.77 5.78
N PRO A 268 -10.94 -2.37 7.08
CA PRO A 268 -11.84 -1.34 7.57
C PRO A 268 -11.61 0.01 6.87
N LEU A 269 -12.69 0.70 6.47
CA LEU A 269 -12.70 1.87 5.58
C LEU A 269 -13.72 2.92 6.04
N PRO A 270 -13.64 4.20 5.61
CA PRO A 270 -12.96 4.74 4.42
C PRO A 270 -11.43 4.91 4.46
N LEU A 271 -10.91 5.15 3.25
CA LEU A 271 -9.60 5.74 2.96
C LEU A 271 -9.87 7.06 2.25
N HIS A 272 -10.27 8.08 3.00
CA HIS A 272 -10.20 9.44 2.46
C HIS A 272 -8.78 9.97 2.67
N PRO A 273 -8.11 10.48 1.61
CA PRO A 273 -6.86 11.22 1.75
C PRO A 273 -7.06 12.54 2.50
#